data_AF-A0A510IUP8-F1
#
_entry.id   AF-A0A510IUP8-F1
#
_cell.length_a   1.000
_cell.length_b   1.000
_cell.length_c   1.000
_cell.angle_alpha   90.00
_cell.angle_beta   90.00
_cell.angle_gamma   90.00
#
_symmetry.space_group_name_H-M   'P 1'
#
loop_
_entity.id
_entity.type
_entity.pdbx_description
1 polymer ?
#
loop_
_entity_poly.entity_id
_entity_poly.type
_entity_poly.pdbx_seq_one_letter_code
_entity_poly.pdbx_strand_id
1 'polypeptide(L)'
;MSAIELTQSKNFGFLAEHDALFVQLASSAERALYSAPNTTLIKLRQLGEALAQHIATISGVAFDEQTTQMKLVDRLARELSFSPEVRDLFRTLRVEGNRATHQFQTKHKEAIDCLRVARTLAVWFHRAFDRKGATFKAGPFVPPSDPSENLRELHTEIEQLRFELKEASVQLDSSQKLNDLIAQEKSDYESLALAMDEEAHTNAAQASAHEQALQDTKRDYEDKIQALQKQLADSEAKVKSAQRQEVTQKTKAASQKIVLTEDLTRILIDQQLTDAGWEVTTKELTYAKGIENSSARLLPKGTVCFSRDISVGFTTIMGKEMSTTQHFANWICRNRLNNKYLMYALMAAKEHITISGQGTTVKTIYMPALKEFRILTPPYREQKKSFNG
;
A
#
# COMPACT_ATOMS: atom_id res chain seq x y z
N MET A 1 10.23 -11.40 -29.36
CA MET A 1 9.30 -12.17 -28.51
C MET A 1 7.93 -12.25 -29.18
N SER A 2 7.30 -13.44 -29.21
CA SER A 2 6.07 -13.70 -29.99
C SER A 2 4.82 -13.11 -29.35
N ALA A 3 3.75 -12.91 -30.14
CA ALA A 3 2.46 -12.32 -29.79
C ALA A 3 1.69 -12.99 -28.61
N ILE A 4 2.27 -14.02 -27.98
CA ILE A 4 1.72 -14.77 -26.85
C ILE A 4 2.04 -14.10 -25.49
N GLU A 5 3.05 -13.23 -25.40
CA GLU A 5 3.38 -12.55 -24.12
C GLU A 5 2.48 -11.35 -23.77
N LEU A 6 1.69 -10.86 -24.74
CA LEU A 6 0.72 -9.78 -24.52
C LEU A 6 -0.47 -10.19 -23.62
N THR A 7 -0.64 -11.48 -23.32
CA THR A 7 -1.80 -12.04 -22.61
C THR A 7 -1.53 -12.60 -21.20
N GLN A 8 -0.31 -12.53 -20.66
CA GLN A 8 0.02 -13.18 -19.37
C GLN A 8 0.41 -12.23 -18.24
N SER A 9 -0.30 -11.11 -18.05
CA SER A 9 -0.22 -10.44 -16.73
C SER A 9 -0.85 -11.35 -15.67
N LYS A 10 -0.03 -11.81 -14.71
CA LYS A 10 -0.49 -12.65 -13.59
C LYS A 10 -1.50 -11.91 -12.70
N ASN A 11 -1.39 -10.58 -12.60
CA ASN A 11 -2.30 -9.80 -11.76
C ASN A 11 -3.49 -9.19 -12.51
N PHE A 12 -3.41 -8.99 -13.83
CA PHE A 12 -4.41 -8.22 -14.59
C PHE A 12 -4.95 -8.94 -15.82
N GLY A 13 -4.52 -10.18 -16.10
CA GLY A 13 -4.97 -10.93 -17.29
C GLY A 13 -6.48 -11.09 -17.41
N PHE A 14 -7.22 -11.06 -16.30
CA PHE A 14 -8.70 -11.11 -16.30
C PHE A 14 -9.37 -9.87 -16.91
N LEU A 15 -8.64 -8.76 -17.12
CA LEU A 15 -9.18 -7.57 -17.78
C LEU A 15 -9.34 -7.74 -19.30
N ALA A 16 -8.77 -8.81 -19.87
CA ALA A 16 -8.87 -9.12 -21.31
C ALA A 16 -10.31 -9.30 -21.78
N GLU A 17 -11.23 -9.69 -20.88
CA GLU A 17 -12.66 -9.84 -21.18
C GLU A 17 -13.37 -8.49 -21.40
N HIS A 18 -12.77 -7.38 -20.97
CA HIS A 18 -13.35 -6.04 -21.08
C HIS A 18 -12.78 -5.26 -22.25
N ASP A 19 -11.45 -5.04 -22.25
CA ASP A 19 -10.74 -4.43 -23.38
C ASP A 19 -9.23 -4.75 -23.31
N ALA A 20 -8.61 -4.88 -24.48
CA ALA A 20 -7.17 -5.17 -24.61
C ALA A 20 -6.30 -4.03 -24.03
N LEU A 21 -6.77 -2.78 -24.09
CA LEU A 21 -6.05 -1.62 -23.58
C LEU A 21 -5.75 -1.76 -22.08
N PHE A 22 -6.71 -2.26 -21.30
CA PHE A 22 -6.53 -2.42 -19.84
C PHE A 22 -5.41 -3.40 -19.51
N VAL A 23 -5.35 -4.51 -20.23
CA VAL A 23 -4.31 -5.53 -20.06
C VAL A 23 -2.96 -4.98 -20.50
N GLN A 24 -2.91 -4.25 -21.62
CA GLN A 24 -1.66 -3.65 -22.09
C GLN A 24 -1.11 -2.60 -21.13
N LEU A 25 -1.96 -1.68 -20.62
CA LEU A 25 -1.55 -0.67 -19.64
C LEU A 25 -1.03 -1.33 -18.36
N ALA A 26 -1.77 -2.32 -17.85
CA ALA A 26 -1.39 -3.00 -16.61
C ALA A 26 -0.13 -3.86 -16.79
N SER A 27 0.00 -4.60 -17.88
CA SER A 27 1.19 -5.42 -18.17
C SER A 27 2.42 -4.54 -18.38
N SER A 28 2.25 -3.38 -19.00
CA SER A 28 3.35 -2.42 -19.18
C SER A 28 3.78 -1.82 -17.85
N ALA A 29 2.83 -1.57 -16.93
CA ALA A 29 3.14 -1.13 -15.57
C ALA A 29 3.93 -2.21 -14.80
N GLU A 30 3.53 -3.48 -14.90
CA GLU A 30 4.25 -4.58 -14.24
C GLU A 30 5.68 -4.75 -14.76
N ARG A 31 5.88 -4.67 -16.07
CA ARG A 31 7.21 -4.78 -16.69
C ARG A 31 8.14 -3.64 -16.31
N ALA A 32 7.58 -2.43 -16.14
CA ALA A 32 8.35 -1.25 -15.79
C ALA A 32 8.66 -1.14 -14.28
N LEU A 33 8.16 -2.05 -13.44
CA LEU A 33 8.22 -1.90 -11.98
C LEU A 33 9.65 -1.68 -11.45
N TYR A 34 10.58 -2.54 -11.86
CA TYR A 34 11.97 -2.51 -11.39
C TYR A 34 12.86 -1.62 -12.25
N SER A 35 12.62 -1.55 -13.55
CA SER A 35 13.44 -0.77 -14.49
C SER A 35 13.11 0.73 -14.46
N ALA A 36 11.83 1.08 -14.33
CA ALA A 36 11.35 2.46 -14.35
C ALA A 36 10.10 2.63 -13.44
N PRO A 37 10.29 2.75 -12.11
CA PRO A 37 9.18 2.91 -11.15
C PRO A 37 8.24 4.08 -11.47
N ASN A 38 8.78 5.18 -12.02
CA ASN A 38 7.98 6.33 -12.46
C ASN A 38 7.01 5.94 -13.59
N THR A 39 7.52 5.26 -14.62
CA THR A 39 6.71 4.77 -15.74
C THR A 39 5.58 3.86 -15.24
N THR A 40 5.84 3.02 -14.23
CA THR A 40 4.81 2.20 -13.60
C THR A 40 3.66 3.06 -13.06
N LEU A 41 3.96 4.08 -12.26
CA LEU A 41 2.94 4.98 -11.69
C LEU A 41 2.15 5.72 -12.77
N ILE A 42 2.81 6.19 -13.83
CA ILE A 42 2.15 6.85 -14.96
C ILE A 42 1.17 5.89 -15.66
N LYS A 43 1.60 4.65 -15.96
CA LYS A 43 0.75 3.65 -16.61
C LYS A 43 -0.42 3.21 -15.72
N LEU A 44 -0.22 3.10 -14.41
CA LEU A 44 -1.30 2.82 -13.45
C LEU A 44 -2.31 3.97 -13.35
N ARG A 45 -1.86 5.22 -13.45
CA ARG A 45 -2.75 6.38 -13.55
C ARG A 45 -3.61 6.32 -14.80
N GLN A 46 -2.99 6.05 -15.96
CA GLN A 46 -3.68 5.87 -17.24
C GLN A 46 -4.71 4.74 -17.18
N LEU A 47 -4.39 3.62 -16.53
CA LEU A 47 -5.35 2.54 -16.28
C LEU A 47 -6.55 3.03 -15.46
N GLY A 48 -6.31 3.77 -14.37
CA GLY A 48 -7.37 4.37 -13.57
C GLY A 48 -8.25 5.36 -14.34
N GLU A 49 -7.66 6.17 -15.23
CA GLU A 49 -8.40 7.07 -16.11
C GLU A 49 -9.29 6.29 -17.10
N ALA A 50 -8.72 5.28 -17.76
CA ALA A 50 -9.42 4.47 -18.74
C ALA A 50 -10.60 3.70 -18.11
N LEU A 51 -10.41 3.15 -16.89
CA LEU A 51 -11.49 2.51 -16.12
C LEU A 51 -12.60 3.51 -15.76
N ALA A 52 -12.26 4.71 -15.30
CA ALA A 52 -13.26 5.72 -14.95
C ALA A 52 -14.08 6.15 -16.17
N GLN A 53 -13.43 6.39 -17.31
CA GLN A 53 -14.09 6.71 -18.58
C GLN A 53 -15.00 5.56 -19.05
N HIS A 54 -14.52 4.32 -18.94
CA HIS A 54 -15.32 3.14 -19.28
C HIS A 54 -16.61 3.06 -18.46
N ILE A 55 -16.49 3.21 -17.13
CA ILE A 55 -17.63 3.19 -16.22
C ILE A 55 -18.60 4.32 -16.58
N ALA A 56 -18.09 5.52 -16.87
CA ALA A 56 -18.91 6.65 -17.26
C ALA A 56 -19.69 6.38 -18.55
N THR A 57 -19.04 5.80 -19.56
CA THR A 57 -19.70 5.39 -20.80
C THR A 57 -20.78 4.36 -20.53
N ILE A 58 -20.49 3.25 -19.83
CA ILE A 58 -21.49 2.20 -19.56
C ILE A 58 -22.66 2.70 -18.72
N SER A 59 -22.44 3.65 -17.81
CA SER A 59 -23.48 4.22 -16.94
C SER A 59 -24.23 5.40 -17.55
N GLY A 60 -23.90 5.80 -18.78
CA GLY A 60 -24.47 6.97 -19.45
C GLY A 60 -24.19 8.27 -18.69
N VAL A 61 -23.04 8.37 -18.02
CA VAL A 61 -22.57 9.59 -17.36
C VAL A 61 -21.76 10.38 -18.38
N ALA A 62 -22.22 11.58 -18.72
CA ALA A 62 -21.55 12.43 -19.69
C ALA A 62 -20.21 12.94 -19.15
N PHE A 63 -19.20 12.97 -20.01
CA PHE A 63 -17.91 13.61 -19.79
C PHE A 63 -17.34 14.09 -21.12
N ASP A 64 -16.48 15.09 -21.06
CA ASP A 64 -15.83 15.72 -22.20
C ASP A 64 -14.31 15.77 -21.99
N GLU A 65 -13.57 16.27 -22.98
CA GLU A 65 -12.11 16.43 -22.93
C GLU A 65 -11.64 17.41 -21.84
N GLN A 66 -12.52 18.31 -21.39
CA GLN A 66 -12.24 19.29 -20.33
C GLN A 66 -12.51 18.74 -18.92
N THR A 67 -13.13 17.57 -18.83
CA THR A 67 -13.48 16.92 -17.57
C THR A 67 -12.24 16.27 -16.98
N THR A 68 -11.67 16.89 -15.95
CA THR A 68 -10.55 16.30 -15.22
C THR A 68 -10.94 14.97 -14.59
N GLN A 69 -9.98 14.03 -14.48
CA GLN A 69 -10.21 12.71 -13.86
C GLN A 69 -10.84 12.83 -12.46
N MET A 70 -10.41 13.80 -11.65
CA MET A 70 -10.99 14.07 -10.34
C MET A 70 -12.48 14.40 -10.42
N LYS A 71 -12.86 15.33 -11.31
CA LYS A 71 -14.26 15.71 -11.53
C LYS A 71 -15.09 14.53 -12.03
N LEU A 72 -14.51 13.70 -12.90
CA LEU A 72 -15.17 12.50 -13.41
C LEU A 72 -15.45 11.49 -12.29
N VAL A 73 -14.44 11.16 -11.49
CA VAL A 73 -14.58 10.22 -10.37
C VAL A 73 -15.58 10.74 -9.33
N ASP A 74 -15.58 12.05 -9.02
CA ASP A 74 -16.57 12.64 -8.10
C ASP A 74 -17.99 12.66 -8.68
N ARG A 75 -18.14 12.81 -10.00
CA ARG A 75 -19.43 12.66 -10.68
C ARG A 75 -19.93 11.21 -10.61
N LEU A 76 -19.07 10.25 -10.96
CA LEU A 76 -19.37 8.81 -10.85
C LEU A 76 -19.72 8.41 -9.42
N ALA A 77 -18.99 8.91 -8.42
CA ALA A 77 -19.25 8.61 -7.02
C ALA A 77 -20.63 9.09 -6.58
N ARG A 78 -21.09 10.25 -7.06
CA ARG A 78 -22.43 10.77 -6.78
C ARG A 78 -23.52 10.03 -7.53
N GLU A 79 -23.31 9.74 -8.81
CA GLU A 79 -24.33 9.14 -9.68
C GLU A 79 -24.48 7.62 -9.50
N LEU A 80 -23.40 6.91 -9.14
CA LEU A 80 -23.34 5.46 -8.98
C LEU A 80 -23.14 5.02 -7.52
N SER A 81 -23.16 5.96 -6.58
CA SER A 81 -22.97 5.69 -5.14
C SER A 81 -21.71 4.87 -4.84
N PHE A 82 -20.56 5.29 -5.37
CA PHE A 82 -19.29 4.61 -5.08
C PHE A 82 -19.01 4.61 -3.57
N SER A 83 -18.55 3.47 -3.07
CA SER A 83 -18.10 3.38 -1.69
C SER A 83 -16.85 4.23 -1.47
N PRO A 84 -16.61 4.72 -0.23
CA PRO A 84 -15.43 5.53 0.08
C PRO A 84 -14.12 4.85 -0.33
N GLU A 85 -14.04 3.53 -0.18
CA GLU A 85 -12.86 2.73 -0.52
C GLU A 85 -12.53 2.81 -2.02
N VAL A 86 -13.54 2.71 -2.89
CA VAL A 86 -13.34 2.81 -4.35
C VAL A 86 -12.85 4.20 -4.73
N ARG A 87 -13.41 5.25 -4.12
CA ARG A 87 -12.97 6.63 -4.35
C ARG A 87 -11.52 6.82 -3.92
N ASP A 88 -11.14 6.25 -2.79
CA ASP A 88 -9.78 6.31 -2.28
C ASP A 88 -8.78 5.55 -3.15
N LEU A 89 -9.17 4.41 -3.74
CA LEU A 89 -8.34 3.69 -4.72
C LEU A 89 -8.06 4.57 -5.95
N PHE A 90 -9.09 5.17 -6.57
CA PHE A 90 -8.91 6.10 -7.70
C PHE A 90 -8.08 7.33 -7.31
N ARG A 91 -8.33 7.91 -6.12
CA ARG A 91 -7.57 9.06 -5.63
C ARG A 91 -6.10 8.73 -5.48
N THR A 92 -5.78 7.60 -4.85
CA THR A 92 -4.39 7.17 -4.61
C THR A 92 -3.62 7.02 -5.91
N LEU A 93 -4.19 6.32 -6.91
CA LEU A 93 -3.55 6.18 -8.23
C LEU A 93 -3.33 7.54 -8.92
N ARG A 94 -4.28 8.47 -8.79
CA ARG A 94 -4.16 9.81 -9.36
C ARG A 94 -3.05 10.62 -8.69
N VAL A 95 -3.05 10.68 -7.35
CA VAL A 95 -2.10 11.48 -6.59
C VAL A 95 -0.68 10.98 -6.82
N GLU A 96 -0.48 9.67 -6.73
CA GLU A 96 0.82 9.03 -6.91
C GLU A 96 1.32 9.14 -8.36
N GLY A 97 0.46 8.93 -9.36
CA GLY A 97 0.83 9.13 -10.76
C GLY A 97 1.17 10.59 -11.10
N ASN A 98 0.44 11.56 -10.53
CA ASN A 98 0.76 12.98 -10.69
C ASN A 98 2.09 13.33 -10.03
N ARG A 99 2.33 12.81 -8.83
CA ARG A 99 3.59 12.99 -8.13
C ARG A 99 4.75 12.46 -8.95
N ALA A 100 4.62 11.25 -9.52
CA ALA A 100 5.64 10.66 -10.39
C ALA A 100 5.92 11.49 -11.65
N THR A 101 4.89 12.10 -12.22
CA THR A 101 5.02 12.97 -13.41
C THR A 101 5.76 14.27 -13.10
N HIS A 102 5.57 14.85 -11.90
CA HIS A 102 6.13 16.15 -11.53
C HIS A 102 7.42 16.08 -10.71
N GLN A 103 7.59 15.04 -9.90
CA GLN A 103 8.76 14.78 -9.07
C GLN A 103 9.53 13.64 -9.72
N PHE A 104 10.65 13.97 -10.38
CA PHE A 104 11.52 13.02 -11.09
C PHE A 104 12.18 11.94 -10.19
N GLN A 105 11.74 11.79 -8.94
CA GLN A 105 12.19 10.79 -7.99
C GLN A 105 10.99 9.98 -7.51
N THR A 106 11.00 8.68 -7.79
CA THR A 106 9.96 7.73 -7.35
C THR A 106 10.63 6.59 -6.60
N LYS A 107 10.13 6.25 -5.42
CA LYS A 107 10.65 5.09 -4.68
C LYS A 107 10.01 3.82 -5.20
N HIS A 108 10.80 2.75 -5.32
CA HIS A 108 10.30 1.44 -5.76
C HIS A 108 9.11 0.92 -4.92
N LYS A 109 9.10 1.21 -3.61
CA LYS A 109 7.98 0.87 -2.72
C LYS A 109 6.67 1.55 -3.14
N GLU A 110 6.71 2.83 -3.51
CA GLU A 110 5.52 3.59 -3.92
C GLU A 110 4.91 2.97 -5.19
N ALA A 111 5.76 2.52 -6.13
CA ALA A 111 5.33 1.82 -7.33
C ALA A 111 4.68 0.45 -7.02
N ILE A 112 5.25 -0.35 -6.11
CA ILE A 112 4.63 -1.62 -5.66
C ILE A 112 3.30 -1.36 -4.95
N ASP A 113 3.26 -0.39 -4.04
CA ASP A 113 2.08 -0.07 -3.25
C ASP A 113 0.94 0.40 -4.18
N CYS A 114 1.24 1.25 -5.17
CA CYS A 114 0.30 1.62 -6.22
C CYS A 114 -0.15 0.44 -7.08
N LEU A 115 0.74 -0.50 -7.39
CA LEU A 115 0.38 -1.70 -8.16
C LEU A 115 -0.65 -2.56 -7.40
N ARG A 116 -0.53 -2.66 -6.06
CA ARG A 116 -1.52 -3.34 -5.20
C ARG A 116 -2.86 -2.61 -5.18
N VAL A 117 -2.83 -1.28 -5.11
CA VAL A 117 -4.03 -0.42 -5.20
C VAL A 117 -4.72 -0.63 -6.56
N ALA A 118 -3.97 -0.55 -7.65
CA ALA A 118 -4.49 -0.73 -9.01
C ALA A 118 -5.10 -2.11 -9.22
N ARG A 119 -4.46 -3.17 -8.70
CA ARG A 119 -5.03 -4.52 -8.75
C ARG A 119 -6.34 -4.63 -7.99
N THR A 120 -6.42 -4.03 -6.81
CA THR A 120 -7.66 -4.06 -6.01
C THR A 120 -8.79 -3.34 -6.76
N LEU A 121 -8.48 -2.20 -7.38
CA LEU A 121 -9.42 -1.46 -8.22
C LEU A 121 -9.85 -2.29 -9.45
N ALA A 122 -8.91 -2.94 -10.13
CA ALA A 122 -9.18 -3.79 -11.29
C ALA A 122 -10.07 -4.99 -10.93
N VAL A 123 -9.82 -5.65 -9.79
CA VAL A 123 -10.65 -6.76 -9.29
C VAL A 123 -12.06 -6.28 -8.95
N TRP A 124 -12.19 -5.11 -8.32
CA TRP A 124 -13.49 -4.50 -8.07
C TRP A 124 -14.25 -4.20 -9.38
N PHE A 125 -13.57 -3.59 -10.35
CA PHE A 125 -14.14 -3.29 -11.65
C PHE A 125 -14.60 -4.57 -12.36
N HIS A 126 -13.75 -5.58 -12.45
CA HIS A 126 -14.11 -6.85 -13.09
C HIS A 126 -15.32 -7.51 -12.42
N ARG A 127 -15.40 -7.52 -11.09
CA ARG A 127 -16.58 -8.05 -10.36
C ARG A 127 -17.87 -7.26 -10.62
N ALA A 128 -17.76 -5.96 -10.91
CA ALA A 128 -18.91 -5.11 -11.18
C ALA A 128 -19.41 -5.24 -12.62
N PHE A 129 -18.54 -5.51 -13.60
CA PHE A 129 -18.90 -5.44 -15.02
C PHE A 129 -18.81 -6.78 -15.77
N ASP A 130 -18.28 -7.84 -15.17
CA ASP A 130 -18.19 -9.16 -15.80
C ASP A 130 -19.56 -9.90 -15.90
N ARG A 131 -19.71 -10.71 -16.95
CA ARG A 131 -20.84 -11.62 -17.21
C ARG A 131 -20.95 -12.75 -16.19
N LYS A 132 -19.83 -13.26 -15.64
CA LYS A 132 -19.85 -14.25 -14.53
C LYS A 132 -19.99 -13.56 -13.16
N GLY A 133 -19.99 -12.22 -13.12
CA GLY A 133 -20.38 -11.41 -11.98
C GLY A 133 -19.59 -11.68 -10.70
N ALA A 134 -20.28 -11.58 -9.56
CA ALA A 134 -19.67 -11.54 -8.24
C ALA A 134 -19.02 -12.88 -7.77
N THR A 135 -19.04 -13.95 -8.57
CA THR A 135 -18.41 -15.24 -8.24
C THR A 135 -16.91 -15.30 -8.58
N PHE A 136 -16.36 -14.28 -9.23
CA PHE A 136 -14.93 -14.22 -9.52
C PHE A 136 -14.06 -14.14 -8.26
N LYS A 137 -13.16 -15.13 -8.12
CA LYS A 137 -12.15 -15.20 -7.07
C LYS A 137 -10.78 -14.83 -7.65
N ALA A 138 -10.37 -13.58 -7.45
CA ALA A 138 -8.99 -13.18 -7.69
C ALA A 138 -8.07 -13.90 -6.71
N GLY A 139 -6.96 -14.48 -7.20
CA GLY A 139 -5.89 -15.00 -6.34
C GLY A 139 -5.19 -13.89 -5.52
N PRO A 140 -4.18 -14.21 -4.72
CA PRO A 140 -3.35 -13.19 -4.06
C PRO A 140 -2.59 -12.34 -5.09
N PHE A 141 -2.17 -11.14 -4.68
CA PHE A 141 -1.25 -10.32 -5.46
C PHE A 141 0.09 -11.05 -5.59
N VAL A 142 0.61 -11.16 -6.82
CA VAL A 142 1.92 -11.76 -7.08
C VAL A 142 2.84 -10.64 -7.53
N PRO A 143 3.85 -10.24 -6.74
CA PRO A 143 4.79 -9.21 -7.18
C PRO A 143 5.49 -9.69 -8.47
N PRO A 144 5.68 -8.80 -9.47
CA PRO A 144 6.53 -9.11 -10.60
C PRO A 144 7.93 -9.52 -10.10
N SER A 145 8.56 -10.49 -10.75
CA SER A 145 9.94 -10.90 -10.44
C SER A 145 10.92 -9.81 -10.87
N ASP A 146 11.98 -9.60 -10.10
CA ASP A 146 13.03 -8.64 -10.41
C ASP A 146 13.98 -9.24 -11.48
N PRO A 147 13.96 -8.77 -12.74
CA PRO A 147 14.83 -9.32 -13.77
C PRO A 147 16.32 -9.04 -13.49
N SER A 148 16.64 -8.08 -12.61
CA SER A 148 18.02 -7.77 -12.21
C SER A 148 18.57 -8.66 -11.10
N GLU A 149 17.73 -9.51 -10.50
CA GLU A 149 18.16 -10.50 -9.50
C GLU A 149 19.13 -11.52 -10.11
N ASN A 150 18.74 -12.16 -11.21
CA ASN A 150 19.57 -13.10 -11.96
C ASN A 150 20.89 -12.46 -12.45
N LEU A 151 20.84 -11.21 -12.91
CA LEU A 151 22.03 -10.49 -13.39
C LEU A 151 23.01 -10.18 -12.25
N ARG A 152 22.52 -9.87 -11.04
CA ARG A 152 23.37 -9.64 -9.86
C ARG A 152 24.01 -10.94 -9.36
N GLU A 153 23.26 -12.04 -9.38
CA GLU A 153 23.78 -13.37 -9.05
C GLU A 153 24.88 -13.78 -10.03
N LEU A 154 24.63 -13.66 -11.34
CA LEU A 154 25.60 -13.96 -12.39
C LEU A 154 26.86 -13.10 -12.26
N HIS A 155 26.71 -11.80 -11.97
CA HIS A 155 27.85 -10.91 -11.77
C HIS A 155 28.69 -11.29 -10.55
N THR A 156 28.04 -11.72 -9.47
CA THR A 156 28.72 -12.20 -8.26
C THR A 156 29.50 -13.49 -8.54
N GLU A 157 28.92 -14.41 -9.31
CA GLU A 157 29.55 -15.67 -9.72
C GLU A 157 30.74 -15.43 -10.67
N ILE A 158 30.61 -14.49 -11.62
CA ILE A 158 31.72 -14.07 -12.50
C ILE A 158 32.87 -13.48 -11.69
N GLU A 159 32.60 -12.58 -10.73
CA GLU A 159 33.64 -12.00 -9.89
C GLU A 159 34.31 -13.07 -9.00
N GLN A 160 33.55 -14.06 -8.52
CA GLN A 160 34.08 -15.17 -7.76
C GLN A 160 34.98 -16.08 -8.61
N LEU A 161 34.54 -16.44 -9.82
CA LEU A 161 35.35 -17.23 -10.77
C LEU A 161 36.62 -16.48 -11.21
N ARG A 162 36.52 -15.16 -11.43
CA ARG A 162 37.69 -14.31 -11.70
C ARG A 162 38.69 -14.34 -10.55
N PHE A 163 38.21 -14.29 -9.31
CA PHE A 163 39.06 -14.38 -8.12
C PHE A 163 39.75 -15.75 -8.04
N GLU A 164 39.03 -16.85 -8.27
CA GLU A 164 39.58 -18.21 -8.27
C GLU A 164 40.61 -18.42 -9.40
N LEU A 165 40.36 -17.89 -10.59
CA LEU A 165 41.29 -17.95 -11.73
C LEU A 165 42.55 -17.11 -11.45
N LYS A 166 42.40 -15.96 -10.79
CA LYS A 166 43.53 -15.15 -10.32
C LYS A 166 44.36 -15.89 -9.26
N GLU A 167 43.72 -16.56 -8.30
CA GLU A 167 44.46 -17.39 -7.33
C GLU A 167 45.16 -18.58 -7.98
N ALA A 168 44.51 -19.25 -8.94
CA ALA A 168 45.09 -20.37 -9.68
C ALA A 168 46.25 -19.94 -10.61
N SER A 169 46.16 -18.76 -11.23
CA SER A 169 47.23 -18.23 -12.10
C SER A 169 48.45 -17.72 -11.34
N VAL A 170 48.29 -17.29 -10.08
CA VAL A 170 49.42 -16.96 -9.17
C VAL A 170 50.30 -18.20 -8.87
N GLN A 171 49.81 -19.42 -9.10
CA GLN A 171 50.60 -20.65 -8.96
C GLN A 171 51.35 -21.07 -10.24
N LEU A 172 51.15 -20.42 -11.38
CA LEU A 172 51.73 -20.81 -12.67
C LEU A 172 52.78 -19.80 -13.16
N ASP A 173 54.05 -20.12 -12.90
CA ASP A 173 55.24 -19.34 -13.27
C ASP A 173 55.56 -19.47 -14.79
N SER A 174 54.65 -19.03 -15.66
CA SER A 174 54.90 -18.97 -17.11
C SER A 174 54.21 -17.76 -17.75
N SER A 175 54.96 -16.66 -17.94
CA SER A 175 54.49 -15.43 -18.60
C SER A 175 53.86 -15.64 -19.99
N GLN A 176 54.21 -16.73 -20.70
CA GLN A 176 53.65 -17.05 -22.01
C GLN A 176 52.16 -17.44 -21.94
N LYS A 177 51.81 -18.40 -21.06
CA LYS A 177 50.40 -18.80 -20.85
C LYS A 177 49.57 -17.65 -20.30
N LEU A 178 50.15 -16.79 -19.47
CA LEU A 178 49.46 -15.62 -18.94
C LEU A 178 49.12 -14.64 -20.07
N ASN A 179 50.05 -14.36 -20.98
CA ASN A 179 49.80 -13.50 -22.13
C ASN A 179 48.78 -14.11 -23.11
N ASP A 180 48.81 -15.43 -23.34
CA ASP A 180 47.82 -16.13 -24.18
C ASP A 180 46.41 -16.06 -23.56
N LEU A 181 46.30 -16.24 -22.24
CA LEU A 181 45.03 -16.12 -21.52
C LEU A 181 44.48 -14.69 -21.54
N ILE A 182 45.33 -13.67 -21.40
CA ILE A 182 44.93 -12.26 -21.51
C ILE A 182 44.44 -11.94 -22.93
N ALA A 183 45.10 -12.48 -23.96
CA ALA A 183 44.67 -12.31 -25.35
C ALA A 183 43.32 -12.98 -25.61
N GLN A 184 43.10 -14.17 -25.05
CA GLN A 184 41.82 -14.87 -25.11
C GLN A 184 40.72 -14.12 -24.36
N GLU A 185 40.99 -13.64 -23.15
CA GLU A 185 40.05 -12.83 -22.34
C GLU A 185 39.62 -11.57 -23.11
N LYS A 186 40.57 -10.89 -23.76
CA LYS A 186 40.28 -9.71 -24.58
C LYS A 186 39.38 -10.03 -25.77
N SER A 187 39.63 -11.13 -26.48
CA SER A 187 38.79 -11.59 -27.59
C SER A 187 37.38 -11.95 -27.12
N ASP A 188 37.27 -12.61 -25.97
CA ASP A 188 35.99 -12.99 -25.37
C ASP A 188 35.19 -11.74 -24.96
N TYR A 189 35.82 -10.72 -24.36
CA TYR A 189 35.17 -9.44 -24.07
C TYR A 189 34.71 -8.70 -25.32
N GLU A 190 35.52 -8.68 -26.39
CA GLU A 190 35.13 -8.04 -27.65
C GLU A 190 33.91 -8.74 -28.25
N SER A 191 33.86 -10.07 -28.22
CA SER A 191 32.70 -10.84 -28.69
C SER A 191 31.45 -10.61 -27.82
N LEU A 192 31.62 -10.52 -26.50
CA LEU A 192 30.53 -10.26 -25.56
C LEU A 192 29.97 -8.84 -25.72
N ALA A 193 30.83 -7.85 -25.90
CA ALA A 193 30.42 -6.46 -26.14
C ALA A 193 29.57 -6.33 -27.42
N LEU A 194 29.99 -6.99 -28.50
CA LEU A 194 29.20 -7.03 -29.75
C LEU A 194 27.82 -7.69 -29.54
N ALA A 195 27.78 -8.81 -28.82
CA ALA A 195 26.51 -9.49 -28.50
C ALA A 195 25.58 -8.62 -27.62
N MET A 196 26.15 -7.90 -26.64
CA MET A 196 25.40 -6.98 -25.79
C MET A 196 24.83 -5.79 -26.58
N ASP A 197 25.59 -5.25 -27.53
CA ASP A 197 25.13 -4.17 -28.40
C ASP A 197 24.00 -4.63 -29.33
N GLU A 198 24.12 -5.82 -29.93
CA GLU A 198 23.05 -6.42 -30.73
C GLU A 198 21.78 -6.67 -29.90
N GLU A 199 21.93 -7.21 -28.68
CA GLU A 199 20.82 -7.42 -27.76
C GLU A 199 20.17 -6.10 -27.33
N ALA A 200 20.97 -5.07 -27.02
CA ALA A 200 20.47 -3.75 -26.67
C ALA A 200 19.67 -3.11 -27.83
N HIS A 201 20.17 -3.22 -29.05
CA HIS A 201 19.48 -2.72 -30.24
C HIS A 201 18.16 -3.44 -30.50
N THR A 202 18.14 -4.77 -30.39
CA THR A 202 16.91 -5.55 -30.57
C THR A 202 15.88 -5.27 -29.47
N ASN A 203 16.31 -5.14 -28.21
CA ASN A 203 15.44 -4.77 -27.10
C ASN A 203 14.89 -3.34 -27.25
N ALA A 204 15.71 -2.38 -27.70
CA ALA A 204 15.26 -1.02 -27.97
C ALA A 204 14.22 -0.96 -29.10
N ALA A 205 14.43 -1.71 -30.18
CA ALA A 205 13.47 -1.82 -31.28
C ALA A 205 12.13 -2.43 -30.81
N GLN A 206 12.19 -3.49 -29.98
CA GLN A 206 11.00 -4.11 -29.40
C GLN A 206 10.25 -3.16 -28.45
N ALA A 207 10.97 -2.40 -27.63
CA ALA A 207 10.37 -1.42 -26.73
C ALA A 207 9.63 -0.31 -27.50
N SER A 208 10.25 0.21 -28.56
CA SER A 208 9.65 1.22 -29.45
C SER A 208 8.39 0.68 -30.15
N ALA A 209 8.45 -0.55 -30.69
CA ALA A 209 7.29 -1.19 -31.31
C ALA A 209 6.14 -1.40 -30.32
N HIS A 210 6.44 -1.79 -29.07
CA HIS A 210 5.42 -1.96 -28.02
C HIS A 210 4.80 -0.62 -27.61
N GLU A 211 5.59 0.46 -27.56
CA GLU A 211 5.08 1.81 -27.29
C GLU A 211 4.15 2.31 -28.39
N GLN A 212 4.51 2.10 -29.66
CA GLN A 212 3.65 2.43 -30.80
C GLN A 212 2.35 1.62 -30.77
N ALA A 213 2.42 0.31 -30.57
CA ALA A 213 1.23 -0.53 -30.47
C ALA A 213 0.28 -0.10 -29.33
N LEU A 214 0.83 0.38 -28.21
CA LEU A 214 0.04 0.92 -27.12
C LEU A 214 -0.65 2.25 -27.50
N GLN A 215 0.03 3.12 -28.26
CA GLN A 215 -0.57 4.36 -28.76
C GLN A 215 -1.73 4.08 -29.73
N ASP A 216 -1.54 3.13 -30.64
CA ASP A 216 -2.59 2.71 -31.57
C ASP A 216 -3.80 2.12 -30.83
N THR A 217 -3.56 1.21 -29.89
CA THR A 217 -4.63 0.60 -29.08
C THR A 217 -5.37 1.66 -28.25
N LYS A 218 -4.67 2.69 -27.77
CA LYS A 218 -5.28 3.81 -27.04
C LYS A 218 -6.19 4.64 -27.95
N ARG A 219 -5.75 4.94 -29.18
CA ARG A 219 -6.55 5.67 -30.16
C ARG A 219 -7.82 4.90 -30.53
N ASP A 220 -7.68 3.60 -30.81
CA ASP A 220 -8.83 2.73 -31.11
C ASP A 220 -9.83 2.72 -29.95
N TYR A 221 -9.34 2.75 -28.72
CA TYR A 221 -10.20 2.80 -27.53
C TYR A 221 -10.92 4.14 -27.37
N GLU A 222 -10.24 5.26 -27.62
CA GLU A 222 -10.85 6.59 -27.62
C GLU A 222 -11.98 6.68 -28.66
N ASP A 223 -11.75 6.18 -29.87
CA ASP A 223 -12.74 6.12 -30.94
C ASP A 223 -13.95 5.25 -30.54
N LYS A 224 -13.72 4.09 -29.91
CA LYS A 224 -14.80 3.23 -29.36
C LYS A 224 -15.62 3.97 -28.31
N ILE A 225 -14.98 4.68 -27.39
CA ILE A 225 -15.65 5.42 -26.33
C ILE A 225 -16.53 6.53 -26.92
N GLN A 226 -16.02 7.28 -27.90
CA GLN A 226 -16.81 8.30 -28.59
C GLN A 226 -18.02 7.72 -29.33
N ALA A 227 -17.83 6.59 -30.02
CA ALA A 227 -18.92 5.90 -30.72
C ALA A 227 -20.02 5.44 -29.74
N LEU A 228 -19.63 4.86 -28.60
CA LEU A 228 -20.56 4.43 -27.56
C LEU A 228 -21.28 5.61 -26.90
N GLN A 229 -20.57 6.71 -26.63
CA GLN A 229 -21.20 7.94 -26.11
C GLN A 229 -22.26 8.48 -27.06
N LYS A 230 -22.01 8.45 -28.37
CA LYS A 230 -22.98 8.88 -29.39
C LYS A 230 -24.21 7.97 -29.43
N GLN A 231 -24.00 6.65 -29.45
CA GLN A 231 -25.11 5.67 -29.40
C GLN A 231 -25.98 5.84 -28.16
N LEU A 232 -25.34 6.08 -27.01
CA LEU A 232 -26.05 6.35 -25.78
C LEU A 232 -26.75 7.70 -25.84
N ALA A 233 -26.18 8.75 -26.41
CA ALA A 233 -26.83 10.05 -26.56
C ALA A 233 -28.19 9.92 -27.27
N ASP A 234 -28.25 9.11 -28.33
CA ASP A 234 -29.46 8.86 -29.13
C ASP A 234 -30.46 7.90 -28.45
N SER A 235 -30.07 7.22 -27.37
CA SER A 235 -30.93 6.29 -26.64
C SER A 235 -31.96 7.00 -25.75
N GLU A 236 -33.14 6.40 -25.61
CA GLU A 236 -34.23 6.94 -24.77
C GLU A 236 -33.81 7.15 -23.31
N ALA A 237 -34.32 8.22 -22.68
CA ALA A 237 -34.02 8.56 -21.28
C ALA A 237 -34.36 7.42 -20.29
N LYS A 238 -35.40 6.63 -20.60
CA LYS A 238 -35.81 5.47 -19.78
C LYS A 238 -34.75 4.37 -19.79
N VAL A 239 -34.18 4.07 -20.96
CA VAL A 239 -33.10 3.07 -21.13
C VAL A 239 -31.85 3.51 -20.37
N LYS A 240 -31.46 4.78 -20.47
CA LYS A 240 -30.34 5.37 -19.71
C LYS A 240 -30.52 5.22 -18.20
N SER A 241 -31.73 5.52 -17.70
CA SER A 241 -32.03 5.42 -16.27
C SER A 241 -31.98 3.98 -15.75
N ALA A 242 -32.47 3.02 -16.53
CA ALA A 242 -32.46 1.61 -16.17
C ALA A 242 -31.02 1.04 -16.17
N GLN A 243 -30.24 1.36 -17.19
CA GLN A 243 -28.84 0.96 -17.29
C GLN A 243 -28.01 1.54 -16.13
N ARG A 244 -28.24 2.80 -15.77
CA ARG A 244 -27.58 3.42 -14.62
C ARG A 244 -27.94 2.75 -13.29
N GLN A 245 -29.21 2.41 -13.09
CA GLN A 245 -29.65 1.68 -11.90
C GLN A 245 -29.00 0.29 -11.83
N GLU A 246 -28.91 -0.42 -12.95
CA GLU A 246 -28.24 -1.72 -13.03
C GLU A 246 -26.76 -1.60 -12.65
N VAL A 247 -26.04 -0.62 -13.23
CA VAL A 247 -24.63 -0.38 -12.90
C VAL A 247 -24.46 -0.04 -11.42
N THR A 248 -25.35 0.78 -10.85
CA THR A 248 -25.32 1.15 -9.42
C THR A 248 -25.49 -0.07 -8.51
N GLN A 249 -26.35 -1.02 -8.86
CA GLN A 249 -26.51 -2.26 -8.09
C GLN A 249 -25.26 -3.13 -8.17
N LYS A 250 -24.67 -3.27 -9.36
CA LYS A 250 -23.46 -4.07 -9.57
C LYS A 250 -22.24 -3.49 -8.85
N THR A 251 -22.03 -2.17 -8.92
CA THR A 251 -20.92 -1.49 -8.22
C THR A 251 -21.05 -1.65 -6.71
N LYS A 252 -22.26 -1.48 -6.15
CA LYS A 252 -22.53 -1.67 -4.72
C LYS A 252 -22.25 -3.10 -4.27
N ALA A 253 -22.70 -4.10 -5.04
CA ALA A 253 -22.44 -5.51 -4.73
C ALA A 253 -20.94 -5.86 -4.80
N ALA A 254 -20.21 -5.28 -5.76
CA ALA A 254 -18.77 -5.46 -5.88
C ALA A 254 -18.01 -4.79 -4.72
N SER A 255 -18.41 -3.60 -4.30
CA SER A 255 -17.81 -2.87 -3.18
C SER A 255 -17.90 -3.63 -1.86
N GLN A 256 -19.01 -4.34 -1.60
CA GLN A 256 -19.15 -5.17 -0.40
C GLN A 256 -18.13 -6.33 -0.31
N LYS A 257 -17.52 -6.70 -1.44
CA LYS A 257 -16.51 -7.77 -1.53
C LYS A 257 -15.08 -7.27 -1.55
N ILE A 258 -14.87 -5.96 -1.40
CA ILE A 258 -13.52 -5.40 -1.21
C ILE A 258 -13.03 -5.86 0.16
N VAL A 259 -11.98 -6.68 0.16
CA VAL A 259 -11.26 -7.08 1.38
C VAL A 259 -9.97 -6.30 1.40
N LEU A 260 -9.87 -5.33 2.32
CA LEU A 260 -8.64 -4.57 2.52
C LEU A 260 -7.68 -5.42 3.38
N THR A 261 -6.49 -5.68 2.85
CA THR A 261 -5.39 -6.25 3.65
C THR A 261 -4.82 -5.19 4.58
N GLU A 262 -4.05 -5.60 5.60
CA GLU A 262 -3.34 -4.65 6.46
C GLU A 262 -2.48 -3.68 5.65
N ASP A 263 -1.67 -4.21 4.71
CA ASP A 263 -0.84 -3.43 3.80
C ASP A 263 -1.65 -2.39 3.03
N LEU A 264 -2.78 -2.81 2.43
CA LEU A 264 -3.60 -1.91 1.62
C LEU A 264 -4.30 -0.85 2.48
N THR A 265 -4.80 -1.24 3.65
CA THR A 265 -5.41 -0.31 4.61
C THR A 265 -4.40 0.75 5.04
N ARG A 266 -3.14 0.34 5.28
CA ARG A 266 -2.06 1.25 5.63
C ARG A 266 -1.79 2.27 4.52
N ILE A 267 -1.68 1.81 3.27
CA ILE A 267 -1.45 2.69 2.10
C ILE A 267 -2.55 3.76 2.02
N LEU A 268 -3.82 3.37 2.17
CA LEU A 268 -4.94 4.31 2.07
C LEU A 268 -4.98 5.32 3.22
N ILE A 269 -4.74 4.87 4.47
CA ILE A 269 -4.71 5.76 5.63
C ILE A 269 -3.52 6.73 5.55
N ASP A 270 -2.34 6.23 5.17
CA ASP A 270 -1.14 7.06 5.03
C ASP A 270 -1.38 8.18 3.99
N GLN A 271 -2.07 7.87 2.89
CA GLN A 271 -2.48 8.87 1.91
C GLN A 271 -3.47 9.88 2.49
N GLN A 272 -4.51 9.43 3.21
CA GLN A 272 -5.50 10.33 3.84
C GLN A 272 -4.85 11.28 4.85
N LEU A 273 -3.90 10.79 5.64
CA LEU A 273 -3.15 11.59 6.60
C LEU A 273 -2.26 12.63 5.90
N THR A 274 -1.58 12.22 4.83
CA THR A 274 -0.76 13.13 4.00
C THR A 274 -1.62 14.26 3.42
N ASP A 275 -2.81 13.93 2.91
CA ASP A 275 -3.77 14.91 2.38
C ASP A 275 -4.23 15.91 3.46
N ALA A 276 -4.31 15.48 4.72
CA ALA A 276 -4.61 16.34 5.86
C ALA A 276 -3.42 17.17 6.36
N GLY A 277 -2.27 17.10 5.68
CA GLY A 277 -1.04 17.82 6.02
C GLY A 277 -0.21 17.15 7.11
N TRP A 278 -0.48 15.88 7.44
CA TRP A 278 0.31 15.14 8.41
C TRP A 278 1.54 14.54 7.72
N GLU A 279 2.67 14.56 8.42
CA GLU A 279 3.86 13.85 7.97
C GLU A 279 3.68 12.36 8.22
N VAL A 280 3.76 11.56 7.16
CA VAL A 280 3.56 10.12 7.22
C VAL A 280 4.76 9.40 6.66
N THR A 281 5.55 8.80 7.55
CA THR A 281 6.72 8.00 7.16
C THR A 281 6.67 6.65 7.86
N THR A 282 5.91 5.69 7.32
CA THR A 282 5.72 4.36 7.94
C THR A 282 7.02 3.57 8.17
N LYS A 283 8.14 3.89 7.50
CA LYS A 283 9.48 3.31 7.77
C LYS A 283 10.26 3.98 8.91
N GLU A 284 9.94 5.22 9.24
CA GLU A 284 10.71 6.05 10.20
C GLU A 284 9.89 6.33 11.47
N LEU A 285 8.58 6.50 11.33
CA LEU A 285 7.60 6.69 12.40
C LEU A 285 6.93 5.36 12.74
N THR A 286 7.73 4.35 13.09
CA THR A 286 7.22 3.09 13.64
C THR A 286 6.95 3.25 15.14
N TYR A 287 6.01 2.46 15.68
CA TYR A 287 5.73 2.41 17.11
C TYR A 287 7.00 2.25 17.96
N ALA A 288 7.94 1.42 17.50
CA ALA A 288 9.23 1.19 18.15
C ALA A 288 10.10 2.45 18.20
N LYS A 289 10.33 3.11 17.05
CA LYS A 289 11.12 4.35 16.99
C LYS A 289 10.47 5.52 17.74
N GLY A 290 9.14 5.57 17.79
CA GLY A 290 8.40 6.57 18.58
C GLY A 290 8.55 6.39 20.09
N ILE A 291 8.65 5.14 20.56
CA ILE A 291 9.00 4.85 21.97
C ILE A 291 10.45 5.21 22.27
N GLU A 292 11.39 4.83 21.40
CA GLU A 292 12.82 5.11 21.61
C GLU A 292 13.14 6.61 21.69
N ASN A 293 12.41 7.45 20.94
CA ASN A 293 12.62 8.90 20.90
C ASN A 293 11.67 9.69 21.81
N SER A 294 10.95 9.04 22.73
CA SER A 294 10.08 9.72 23.69
C SER A 294 10.31 9.24 25.11
N SER A 295 9.77 9.97 26.09
CA SER A 295 9.78 9.54 27.49
C SER A 295 8.78 8.41 27.78
N ALA A 296 7.98 8.01 26.79
CA ALA A 296 7.02 6.94 26.92
C ALA A 296 7.75 5.59 27.04
N ARG A 297 7.26 4.73 27.93
CA ARG A 297 7.80 3.39 28.14
C ARG A 297 6.74 2.35 27.81
N LEU A 298 7.18 1.23 27.25
CA LEU A 298 6.33 0.08 27.05
C LEU A 298 6.03 -0.57 28.41
N LEU A 299 4.75 -0.75 28.73
CA LEU A 299 4.29 -1.28 30.01
C LEU A 299 3.64 -2.65 29.80
N PRO A 300 3.93 -3.64 30.66
CA PRO A 300 3.43 -4.99 30.48
C PRO A 300 1.92 -5.07 30.68
N LYS A 301 1.30 -6.11 30.09
CA LYS A 301 -0.08 -6.51 30.38
C LYS A 301 -0.28 -6.64 31.90
N GLY A 302 -1.42 -6.18 32.39
CA GLY A 302 -1.76 -6.22 33.82
C GLY A 302 -1.33 -4.99 34.61
N THR A 303 -0.67 -4.00 33.98
CA THR A 303 -0.38 -2.69 34.56
C THR A 303 -1.69 -1.96 34.89
N VAL A 304 -1.77 -1.38 36.10
CA VAL A 304 -2.90 -0.55 36.52
C VAL A 304 -2.66 0.88 36.07
N CYS A 305 -3.59 1.45 35.31
CA CYS A 305 -3.52 2.81 34.78
C CYS A 305 -4.54 3.69 35.49
N PHE A 306 -4.11 4.86 35.96
CA PHE A 306 -4.95 5.87 36.60
C PHE A 306 -4.88 7.17 35.83
N SER A 307 -6.02 7.71 35.42
CA SER A 307 -6.11 8.98 34.72
C SER A 307 -5.96 10.15 35.70
N ARG A 308 -5.01 11.04 35.40
CA ARG A 308 -4.65 12.21 36.20
C ARG A 308 -5.29 13.50 35.71
N ASP A 309 -5.68 13.54 34.43
CA ASP A 309 -6.18 14.72 33.71
C ASP A 309 -7.45 14.39 32.91
N ILE A 310 -8.31 15.39 32.68
CA ILE A 310 -9.57 15.34 31.90
C ILE A 310 -10.64 14.43 32.52
N SER A 311 -10.34 13.14 32.71
CA SER A 311 -11.17 12.13 33.37
C SER A 311 -10.52 11.65 34.67
N VAL A 312 -10.25 12.59 35.56
CA VAL A 312 -9.51 12.37 36.81
C VAL A 312 -10.13 11.23 37.62
N GLY A 313 -9.29 10.26 38.01
CA GLY A 313 -9.70 9.16 38.87
C GLY A 313 -10.21 7.90 38.15
N PHE A 314 -10.34 7.93 36.82
CA PHE A 314 -10.62 6.70 36.08
C PHE A 314 -9.44 5.74 36.16
N THR A 315 -9.74 4.49 36.55
CA THR A 315 -8.74 3.45 36.74
C THR A 315 -9.06 2.23 35.90
N THR A 316 -8.07 1.64 35.25
CA THR A 316 -8.23 0.43 34.43
C THR A 316 -6.98 -0.45 34.50
N ILE A 317 -7.07 -1.68 33.97
CA ILE A 317 -5.95 -2.61 33.84
C ILE A 317 -5.67 -2.85 32.36
N MET A 318 -4.41 -2.72 31.95
CA MET A 318 -3.99 -2.99 30.57
C MET A 318 -4.24 -4.45 30.18
N GLY A 319 -5.02 -4.66 29.12
CA GLY A 319 -5.30 -5.99 28.56
C GLY A 319 -4.18 -6.59 27.70
N LYS A 320 -3.28 -5.73 27.21
CA LYS A 320 -2.09 -6.07 26.41
C LYS A 320 -0.96 -5.08 26.73
N GLU A 321 0.25 -5.40 26.28
CA GLU A 321 1.40 -4.53 26.40
C GLU A 321 1.20 -3.25 25.57
N MET A 322 1.43 -2.08 26.18
CA MET A 322 1.24 -0.77 25.55
C MET A 322 1.93 0.36 26.34
N SER A 323 2.05 1.54 25.74
CA SER A 323 2.53 2.77 26.40
C SER A 323 1.35 3.70 26.70
N THR A 324 1.52 4.64 27.64
CA THR A 324 0.53 5.68 27.93
C THR A 324 1.10 7.07 27.72
N THR A 325 0.22 8.06 27.55
CA THR A 325 0.58 9.48 27.56
C THR A 325 0.84 9.99 28.99
N GLN A 326 1.34 11.22 29.11
CA GLN A 326 1.65 11.89 30.39
C GLN A 326 0.46 12.08 31.34
N HIS A 327 -0.75 11.94 30.82
CA HIS A 327 -2.01 12.06 31.56
C HIS A 327 -2.32 10.85 32.46
N PHE A 328 -1.49 9.80 32.41
CA PHE A 328 -1.67 8.59 33.21
C PHE A 328 -0.56 8.41 34.24
N ALA A 329 -0.92 7.95 35.44
CA ALA A 329 0.01 7.30 36.36
C ALA A 329 -0.20 5.79 36.27
N ASN A 330 0.90 5.04 36.24
CA ASN A 330 0.86 3.59 36.02
C ASN A 330 1.59 2.84 37.12
N TRP A 331 1.02 1.71 37.56
CA TRP A 331 1.61 0.81 38.55
C TRP A 331 1.80 -0.60 37.96
N ILE A 332 3.05 -1.03 37.95
CA ILE A 332 3.41 -2.42 37.66
C ILE A 332 3.37 -3.20 38.97
N CYS A 333 2.26 -3.89 39.20
CA CYS A 333 2.04 -4.68 40.40
C CYS A 333 2.86 -5.98 40.37
N ARG A 334 3.87 -6.09 41.23
CA ARG A 334 4.69 -7.30 41.41
C ARG A 334 4.11 -8.23 42.49
N ASN A 335 4.88 -9.22 42.92
CA ASN A 335 4.47 -10.33 43.80
C ASN A 335 3.88 -9.97 45.19
N ARG A 336 3.85 -8.69 45.56
CA ARG A 336 3.30 -8.21 46.85
C ARG A 336 1.93 -7.53 46.73
N LEU A 337 1.50 -7.16 45.52
CA LEU A 337 0.27 -6.43 45.28
C LEU A 337 -0.47 -7.02 44.09
N ASN A 338 -1.74 -7.34 44.25
CA ASN A 338 -2.61 -7.78 43.16
C ASN A 338 -3.12 -6.55 42.37
N ASN A 339 -3.07 -6.63 41.04
CA ASN A 339 -3.47 -5.51 40.18
C ASN A 339 -4.98 -5.20 40.26
N LYS A 340 -5.85 -6.21 40.35
CA LYS A 340 -7.28 -6.01 40.58
C LYS A 340 -7.51 -5.33 41.92
N TYR A 341 -6.85 -5.82 42.98
CA TYR A 341 -6.92 -5.18 44.29
C TYR A 341 -6.57 -3.68 44.24
N LEU A 342 -5.44 -3.34 43.63
CA LEU A 342 -5.04 -1.94 43.48
C LEU A 342 -6.05 -1.13 42.67
N MET A 343 -6.57 -1.68 41.56
CA MET A 343 -7.59 -1.02 40.76
C MET A 343 -8.83 -0.67 41.60
N TYR A 344 -9.37 -1.63 42.34
CA TYR A 344 -10.53 -1.39 43.20
C TYR A 344 -10.23 -0.45 44.37
N ALA A 345 -9.02 -0.51 44.95
CA ALA A 345 -8.60 0.42 45.99
C ALA A 345 -8.53 1.86 45.46
N LEU A 346 -8.00 2.08 44.25
CA LEU A 346 -7.96 3.39 43.59
C LEU A 346 -9.36 3.88 43.20
N MET A 347 -10.24 2.99 42.74
CA MET A 347 -11.63 3.31 42.47
C MET A 347 -12.38 3.74 43.73
N ALA A 348 -12.20 3.03 44.85
CA ALA A 348 -12.80 3.37 46.13
C ALA A 348 -12.24 4.68 46.70
N ALA A 349 -10.95 4.94 46.50
CA ALA A 349 -10.28 6.15 46.97
C ALA A 349 -10.44 7.35 46.02
N LYS A 350 -11.19 7.21 44.91
CA LYS A 350 -11.29 8.22 43.85
C LYS A 350 -11.62 9.62 44.38
N GLU A 351 -12.62 9.74 45.25
CA GLU A 351 -13.04 11.02 45.81
C GLU A 351 -11.95 11.64 46.68
N HIS A 352 -11.34 10.84 47.56
CA HIS A 352 -10.24 11.27 48.42
C HIS A 352 -9.03 11.78 47.61
N ILE A 353 -8.58 11.01 46.62
CA ILE A 353 -7.44 11.38 45.76
C ILE A 353 -7.76 12.66 44.96
N THR A 354 -9.01 12.84 44.53
CA THR A 354 -9.43 14.03 43.78
C THR A 354 -9.45 15.28 44.67
N ILE A 355 -9.82 15.15 45.95
CA ILE A 355 -9.82 16.26 46.93
C ILE A 355 -8.39 16.66 47.30
N SER A 356 -7.48 15.70 47.47
CA SER A 356 -6.07 15.96 47.77
C SER A 356 -5.29 16.67 46.64
N GLY A 357 -5.87 16.78 45.44
CA GLY A 357 -5.27 17.47 44.28
C GLY A 357 -5.68 18.94 44.10
N GLN A 358 -6.31 19.59 45.09
CA GLN A 358 -6.88 20.93 44.90
C GLN A 358 -5.85 22.06 44.89
N GLY A 359 -5.64 22.62 43.70
CA GLY A 359 -5.02 23.93 43.50
C GLY A 359 -4.99 24.28 42.00
N THR A 360 -5.76 25.29 41.60
CA THR A 360 -5.92 25.86 40.24
C THR A 360 -6.94 25.21 39.30
N THR A 361 -7.42 26.02 38.35
CA THR A 361 -8.63 25.90 37.50
C THR A 361 -8.71 24.65 36.61
N VAL A 362 -7.67 23.80 36.59
CA VAL A 362 -7.63 22.52 35.89
C VAL A 362 -7.40 21.40 36.91
N LYS A 363 -8.35 20.47 37.02
CA LYS A 363 -8.24 19.31 37.93
C LYS A 363 -7.16 18.35 37.40
N THR A 364 -5.94 18.48 37.90
CA THR A 364 -4.80 17.60 37.58
C THR A 364 -4.22 17.04 38.88
N ILE A 365 -4.09 15.71 38.97
CA ILE A 365 -3.39 15.09 40.11
C ILE A 365 -1.90 14.96 39.78
N TYR A 366 -1.05 15.60 40.59
CA TYR A 366 0.41 15.54 40.42
C TYR A 366 1.03 14.28 41.05
N MET A 367 2.17 13.84 40.51
CA MET A 367 2.88 12.64 40.98
C MET A 367 3.26 12.64 42.46
N PRO A 368 3.66 13.77 43.09
CA PRO A 368 3.93 13.80 44.53
C PRO A 368 2.74 13.33 45.38
N ALA A 369 1.53 13.84 45.11
CA ALA A 369 0.31 13.45 45.82
C ALA A 369 0.01 11.94 45.65
N LEU A 370 0.22 11.39 44.45
CA LEU A 370 0.05 9.96 44.20
C LEU A 370 1.11 9.08 44.89
N LYS A 371 2.32 9.61 45.12
CA LYS A 371 3.39 8.89 45.85
C LYS A 371 3.15 8.86 47.36
N GLU A 372 2.47 9.88 47.89
CA GLU A 372 2.09 9.96 49.30
C GLU A 372 0.85 9.13 49.62
N PHE A 373 0.01 8.86 48.63
CA PHE A 373 -1.18 8.04 48.78
C PHE A 373 -0.85 6.65 49.38
N ARG A 374 -1.54 6.31 50.46
CA ARG A 374 -1.40 5.03 51.18
C ARG A 374 -2.67 4.22 51.05
N ILE A 375 -2.52 2.92 50.82
CA ILE A 375 -3.61 1.93 50.87
C ILE A 375 -3.28 0.88 51.91
N LEU A 376 -4.30 0.29 52.51
CA LEU A 376 -4.13 -0.92 53.30
C LEU A 376 -3.75 -2.07 52.36
N THR A 377 -2.72 -2.84 52.72
CA THR A 377 -2.23 -3.97 51.93
C THR A 377 -2.34 -5.26 52.75
N PRO A 378 -3.49 -5.98 52.70
CA PRO A 378 -3.62 -7.27 53.37
C PRO A 378 -2.70 -8.31 52.73
N PRO A 379 -2.48 -9.49 53.36
CA PRO A 379 -1.70 -10.57 52.78
C PRO A 379 -2.15 -10.91 51.35
N TYR A 380 -1.19 -11.22 50.46
CA TYR A 380 -1.47 -11.41 49.02
C TYR A 380 -2.56 -12.46 48.73
N ARG A 381 -2.68 -13.50 49.58
CA ARG A 381 -3.76 -14.50 49.46
C ARG A 381 -5.15 -13.91 49.67
N GLU A 382 -5.30 -12.97 50.59
CA GLU A 382 -6.56 -12.29 50.86
C GLU A 382 -6.91 -11.28 49.77
N GLN A 383 -5.91 -10.58 49.22
CA GLN A 383 -6.10 -9.71 48.06
C GLN A 383 -6.72 -10.44 46.86
N LYS A 384 -6.50 -11.75 46.71
CA LYS A 384 -7.09 -12.55 45.61
C LYS A 384 -8.53 -13.01 45.89
N LYS A 385 -8.92 -13.16 47.16
CA LYS A 385 -10.24 -13.71 47.53
C LYS A 385 -11.39 -12.77 47.17
N SER A 386 -11.18 -11.46 47.24
CA SER A 386 -12.24 -10.46 47.04
C SER A 386 -12.74 -10.29 45.59
N PHE A 387 -12.19 -11.03 44.62
CA PHE A 387 -12.44 -10.80 43.18
C PHE A 387 -12.84 -12.05 42.39
N ASN A 388 -13.17 -13.15 43.07
CA ASN A 388 -13.73 -14.39 42.50
C ASN A 388 -15.24 -14.50 42.79
N GLY A 389 -15.99 -13.43 42.55
CA GLY A 389 -17.45 -13.39 42.59
C GLY A 389 -18.00 -13.28 41.18
#